data_AF-C9ZTM3-F1
#
_entry.id   AF-C9ZTM3-F1
#
_cell.length_a   1.000
_cell.length_b   1.000
_cell.length_c   1.000
_cell.angle_alpha   90.00
_cell.angle_beta   90.00
_cell.angle_gamma   90.00
#
_symmetry.space_group_name_H-M   'P 1'
#
loop_
_entity.id
_entity.type
_entity.pdbx_description
1 polymer ?
#
loop_
_entity_poly.entity_id
_entity_poly.type
_entity_poly.pdbx_seq_one_letter_code
_entity_poly.pdbx_strand_id
1 'polypeptide(L)'
;MVRLRSAWVAQQSSRELNTYLRQRAWHFASCGNHAIAADYVIRLLNRHPRDATMLLLGEVTARRTRQKQLEAKCRQSHERLCTCMNVNNALSLVEDERKRETLKEWLQEPPPADDVELEEHIIVSEQEPLPETQAAVEVMAQRVSAKPLVGLQFPKQSIYGRGIYALTRVPSGTAVLADQPFVVQRMNSTTCAHCLSSITSASSTSSAAGVVCPHCGQESYCSISCRDAAWREYHSCCCHATNKMYASWESSMQELFSTDVPEESRAALCCLAVAKICAMATVQQQHPLSLPRLRSLRGRATYDAATALSEVGALAVTLAQSLHQQHLYMEEILSLFALMQTNEFLLSGGMALYHGYSFLNHSCEPNCGFVGTNAMNRRLVVLRDIREGEQLLINYNADLTTCVSYEDRRALCKQRYFECFCPKCIRRE
;
A
#
# COMPACT_ATOMS: atom_id res chain seq x y z
N MET A 1 -6.97 48.73 4.48
CA MET A 1 -6.83 47.30 4.11
C MET A 1 -8.03 46.88 3.30
N VAL A 2 -7.85 46.60 2.00
CA VAL A 2 -8.90 45.99 1.17
C VAL A 2 -9.05 44.53 1.62
N ARG A 3 -10.20 44.15 2.18
CA ARG A 3 -10.52 42.74 2.41
C ARG A 3 -10.56 42.06 1.04
N LEU A 4 -9.62 41.16 0.78
CA LEU A 4 -9.69 40.24 -0.35
C LEU A 4 -11.01 39.46 -0.25
N ARG A 5 -12.01 39.83 -1.05
CA ARG A 5 -13.24 39.04 -1.21
C ARG A 5 -12.92 37.86 -2.10
N SER A 6 -12.39 36.80 -1.50
CA SER A 6 -11.93 35.56 -2.16
C SER A 6 -13.01 34.51 -2.38
N ALA A 7 -14.31 34.88 -2.29
CA ALA A 7 -15.42 33.94 -2.49
C ALA A 7 -15.36 33.24 -3.87
N TRP A 8 -14.88 33.93 -4.91
CA TRP A 8 -14.69 33.32 -6.23
C TRP A 8 -13.57 32.26 -6.23
N VAL A 9 -12.52 32.44 -5.42
CA VAL A 9 -11.40 31.49 -5.30
C VAL A 9 -11.90 30.18 -4.68
N ALA A 10 -12.67 30.28 -3.59
CA ALA A 10 -13.29 29.11 -2.97
C ALA A 10 -14.27 28.40 -3.93
N GLN A 11 -14.99 29.15 -4.77
CA GLN A 11 -15.88 28.60 -5.79
C GLN A 11 -15.10 27.84 -6.87
N GLN A 12 -13.97 28.38 -7.34
CA GLN A 12 -13.15 27.76 -8.38
C GLN A 12 -12.43 26.50 -7.87
N SER A 13 -11.80 26.55 -6.70
CA SER A 13 -11.18 25.36 -6.09
C SER A 13 -12.21 24.26 -5.77
N SER A 14 -13.43 24.63 -5.36
CA SER A 14 -14.51 23.65 -5.17
C SER A 14 -14.90 22.97 -6.49
N ARG A 15 -14.93 23.71 -7.61
CA ARG A 15 -15.24 23.14 -8.94
C ARG A 15 -14.19 22.13 -9.40
N GLU A 16 -12.90 22.44 -9.23
CA GLU A 16 -11.81 21.53 -9.59
C GLU A 16 -11.91 20.21 -8.82
N LEU A 17 -12.10 20.30 -7.49
CA LEU A 17 -12.25 19.10 -6.66
C LEU A 17 -13.52 18.31 -7.03
N ASN A 18 -14.65 18.96 -7.30
CA ASN A 18 -15.84 18.25 -7.77
C ASN A 18 -15.61 17.56 -9.11
N THR A 19 -14.84 18.19 -10.01
CA THR A 19 -14.48 17.61 -11.31
C THR A 19 -13.59 16.39 -11.14
N TYR A 20 -12.58 16.48 -10.26
CA TYR A 20 -11.73 15.36 -9.89
C TYR A 20 -12.54 14.17 -9.34
N LEU A 21 -13.39 14.40 -8.33
CA LEU A 21 -14.20 13.33 -7.72
C LEU A 21 -15.12 12.66 -8.75
N ARG A 22 -15.75 13.43 -9.64
CA ARG A 22 -16.58 12.89 -10.75
C ARG A 22 -15.75 12.01 -11.68
N GLN A 23 -14.58 12.50 -12.10
CA GLN A 23 -13.72 11.78 -13.03
C GLN A 23 -13.22 10.47 -12.42
N ARG A 24 -12.78 10.49 -11.15
CA ARG A 24 -12.36 9.27 -10.44
C ARG A 24 -13.50 8.27 -10.28
N ALA A 25 -14.68 8.71 -9.83
CA ALA A 25 -15.87 7.85 -9.69
C ALA A 25 -16.20 7.12 -11.00
N TRP A 26 -16.27 7.86 -12.11
CA TRP A 26 -16.54 7.29 -13.43
C TRP A 26 -15.44 6.37 -13.93
N HIS A 27 -14.17 6.74 -13.74
CA HIS A 27 -13.03 5.94 -14.15
C HIS A 27 -13.05 4.57 -13.48
N PHE A 28 -13.18 4.53 -12.14
CA PHE A 28 -13.16 3.26 -11.41
C PHE A 28 -14.38 2.40 -11.68
N ALA A 29 -15.58 2.99 -11.79
CA ALA A 29 -16.78 2.24 -12.16
C ALA A 29 -16.61 1.58 -13.55
N SER A 30 -16.05 2.31 -14.52
CA SER A 30 -15.79 1.78 -15.86
C SER A 30 -14.72 0.69 -15.89
N CYS A 31 -13.79 0.70 -14.93
CA CYS A 31 -12.76 -0.32 -14.76
C CYS A 31 -13.22 -1.52 -13.92
N GLY A 32 -14.50 -1.57 -13.50
CA GLY A 32 -15.05 -2.63 -12.66
C GLY A 32 -14.67 -2.54 -11.17
N ASN A 33 -14.08 -1.42 -10.72
CA ASN A 33 -13.73 -1.16 -9.33
C ASN A 33 -14.83 -0.31 -8.66
N HIS A 34 -15.98 -0.93 -8.42
CA HIS A 34 -17.19 -0.28 -7.92
C HIS A 34 -17.06 0.15 -6.47
N ALA A 35 -16.25 -0.51 -5.64
CA ALA A 35 -16.05 -0.08 -4.26
C ALA A 35 -15.33 1.27 -4.20
N ILE A 36 -14.23 1.44 -4.94
CA ILE A 36 -13.50 2.72 -5.04
C ILE A 36 -14.40 3.79 -5.64
N ALA A 37 -15.16 3.45 -6.69
CA ALA A 37 -16.13 4.37 -7.27
C ALA A 37 -17.18 4.81 -6.24
N ALA A 38 -17.70 3.90 -5.41
CA ALA A 38 -18.66 4.22 -4.36
C ALA A 38 -18.11 5.22 -3.33
N ASP A 39 -16.85 5.08 -2.88
CA ASP A 39 -16.21 6.05 -1.96
C ASP A 39 -16.19 7.47 -2.59
N TYR A 40 -15.81 7.58 -3.87
CA TYR A 40 -15.84 8.85 -4.59
C TYR A 40 -17.25 9.42 -4.77
N VAL A 41 -18.23 8.57 -5.10
CA VAL A 41 -19.64 8.96 -5.24
C VAL A 41 -20.18 9.50 -3.91
N ILE A 42 -19.94 8.80 -2.80
CA ILE A 42 -20.40 9.23 -1.46
C ILE A 42 -19.84 10.62 -1.12
N ARG A 43 -18.54 10.83 -1.33
CA ARG A 43 -17.88 12.12 -1.07
C ARG A 43 -18.48 13.24 -1.90
N LEU A 44 -18.82 12.96 -3.15
CA LEU A 44 -19.42 13.95 -4.05
C LEU A 44 -20.89 14.23 -3.71
N LEU A 45 -21.68 13.20 -3.38
CA LEU A 45 -23.08 13.34 -2.96
C LEU A 45 -23.23 14.06 -1.63
N ASN A 46 -22.27 13.93 -0.71
CA ASN A 46 -22.22 14.74 0.52
C ASN A 46 -22.09 16.24 0.23
N ARG A 47 -21.59 16.61 -0.96
CA ARG A 47 -21.46 18.02 -1.41
C ARG A 47 -22.58 18.45 -2.34
N HIS A 48 -23.03 17.54 -3.21
CA HIS A 48 -24.06 17.77 -4.22
C HIS A 48 -25.12 16.66 -4.15
N PRO A 49 -26.00 16.69 -3.13
CA PRO A 49 -26.96 15.61 -2.88
C PRO A 49 -28.05 15.48 -3.96
N ARG A 50 -28.18 16.47 -4.85
CA ARG A 50 -29.17 16.51 -5.95
C ARG A 50 -28.56 16.17 -7.31
N ASP A 51 -27.34 15.67 -7.34
CA ASP A 51 -26.67 15.31 -8.58
C ASP A 51 -27.24 14.03 -9.18
N ALA A 52 -28.09 14.16 -10.21
CA ALA A 52 -28.74 13.02 -10.83
C ALA A 52 -27.75 11.96 -11.35
N THR A 53 -26.65 12.39 -11.97
CA THR A 53 -25.65 11.48 -12.54
C THR A 53 -24.99 10.65 -11.45
N MET A 54 -24.64 11.29 -10.32
CA MET A 54 -23.96 10.63 -9.20
C MET A 54 -24.90 9.81 -8.33
N LEU A 55 -26.18 10.19 -8.23
CA LEU A 55 -27.19 9.37 -7.57
C LEU A 55 -27.41 8.04 -8.30
N LEU A 56 -27.52 8.09 -9.63
CA LEU A 56 -27.64 6.90 -10.47
C LEU A 56 -26.36 6.05 -10.44
N LEU A 57 -25.19 6.67 -10.55
CA LEU A 57 -23.91 5.96 -10.42
C LEU A 57 -23.76 5.32 -9.03
N GLY A 58 -24.21 6.02 -7.99
CA GLY A 58 -24.22 5.52 -6.61
C GLY A 58 -25.07 4.26 -6.46
N GLU A 59 -26.26 4.24 -7.06
CA GLU A 59 -27.08 3.03 -7.10
C GLU A 59 -26.37 1.88 -7.83
N VAL A 60 -25.77 2.12 -9.00
CA VAL A 60 -25.00 1.10 -9.73
C VAL A 60 -23.90 0.54 -8.84
N THR A 61 -23.05 1.42 -8.28
CA THR A 61 -21.92 0.98 -7.44
C THR A 61 -22.40 0.24 -6.19
N ALA A 62 -23.50 0.67 -5.58
CA ALA A 62 -24.06 0.03 -4.40
C ALA A 62 -24.59 -1.39 -4.69
N ARG A 63 -25.27 -1.58 -5.82
CA ARG A 63 -25.75 -2.90 -6.26
C ARG A 63 -24.61 -3.87 -6.53
N ARG A 64 -23.53 -3.39 -7.17
CA ARG A 64 -22.34 -4.21 -7.49
C ARG A 64 -21.52 -4.59 -6.26
N THR A 65 -21.62 -3.80 -5.20
CA THR A 65 -20.89 -4.01 -3.94
C THR A 65 -21.79 -4.52 -2.80
N ARG A 66 -23.05 -4.89 -3.09
CA ARG A 66 -24.06 -5.32 -2.09
C ARG A 66 -24.29 -4.32 -0.94
N GLN A 67 -24.04 -3.04 -1.17
CA GLN A 67 -24.21 -1.97 -0.19
C GLN A 67 -25.68 -1.51 -0.10
N LYS A 68 -26.53 -2.33 0.54
CA LYS A 68 -27.99 -2.11 0.61
C LYS A 68 -28.37 -0.73 1.15
N GLN A 69 -27.63 -0.21 2.13
CA GLN A 69 -27.92 1.11 2.71
C GLN A 69 -27.62 2.25 1.73
N LEU A 70 -26.52 2.15 0.97
CA LEU A 70 -26.18 3.15 -0.04
C LEU A 70 -27.20 3.12 -1.19
N GLU A 71 -27.55 1.92 -1.66
CA GLU A 71 -28.56 1.70 -2.70
C GLU A 71 -29.89 2.36 -2.35
N ALA A 72 -30.41 2.08 -1.14
CA ALA A 72 -31.67 2.65 -0.67
C ALA A 72 -31.63 4.19 -0.58
N LYS A 73 -30.52 4.76 -0.08
CA LYS A 73 -30.34 6.21 0.00
C LYS A 73 -30.28 6.87 -1.38
N CYS A 74 -29.59 6.26 -2.34
CA CYS A 74 -29.49 6.76 -3.71
C CYS A 74 -30.85 6.75 -4.41
N ARG A 75 -31.60 5.64 -4.33
CA ARG A 75 -32.95 5.53 -4.90
C ARG A 75 -33.90 6.57 -4.32
N GLN A 76 -34.00 6.63 -2.99
CA GLN A 76 -34.86 7.61 -2.33
C GLN A 76 -34.50 9.05 -2.73
N SER A 77 -33.21 9.34 -2.88
CA SER A 77 -32.75 10.68 -3.25
C SER A 77 -33.07 11.03 -4.70
N HIS A 78 -32.93 10.09 -5.63
CA HIS A 78 -33.30 10.36 -7.03
C HIS A 78 -34.83 10.42 -7.21
N GLU A 79 -35.63 9.71 -6.41
CA GLU A 79 -37.10 9.76 -6.45
C GLU A 79 -37.58 11.15 -6.04
N ARG A 80 -37.03 11.67 -4.92
CA ARG A 80 -37.28 13.04 -4.48
C ARG A 80 -36.85 14.07 -5.53
N LEU A 81 -35.72 13.84 -6.19
CA LEU A 81 -35.24 14.71 -7.26
C LEU A 81 -36.20 14.71 -8.46
N CYS A 82 -36.68 13.54 -8.88
CA CYS A 82 -37.65 13.38 -9.96
C CYS A 82 -38.95 14.14 -9.67
N THR A 83 -39.50 13.98 -8.46
CA THR A 83 -40.68 14.72 -8.01
C THR A 83 -40.45 16.23 -8.01
N CYS A 84 -39.29 16.69 -7.51
CA CYS A 84 -38.95 18.11 -7.47
C CYS A 84 -38.80 18.74 -8.87
N MET A 85 -38.31 17.96 -9.85
CA MET A 85 -38.05 18.42 -11.21
C MET A 85 -39.21 18.10 -12.17
N ASN A 86 -40.29 17.47 -11.68
CA ASN A 86 -41.43 17.01 -12.46
C ASN A 86 -41.04 16.13 -13.66
N VAL A 87 -40.16 15.16 -13.42
CA VAL A 87 -39.73 14.15 -14.41
C VAL A 87 -40.01 12.74 -13.89
N ASN A 88 -40.22 11.79 -14.80
CA ASN A 88 -40.56 10.40 -14.44
C ASN A 88 -39.32 9.53 -14.14
N ASN A 89 -38.14 9.94 -14.59
CA ASN A 89 -36.93 9.12 -14.47
C ASN A 89 -35.69 10.00 -14.34
N ALA A 90 -34.84 9.73 -13.34
CA ALA A 90 -33.62 10.49 -13.10
C ALA A 90 -32.62 10.43 -14.26
N LEU A 91 -32.69 9.40 -15.12
CA LEU A 91 -31.87 9.31 -16.35
C LEU A 91 -32.13 10.49 -17.29
N SER A 92 -33.33 11.07 -17.33
CA SER A 92 -33.62 12.24 -18.17
C SER A 92 -32.91 13.51 -17.69
N LEU A 93 -32.42 13.52 -16.44
CA LEU A 93 -31.68 14.63 -15.85
C LEU A 93 -30.16 14.51 -16.08
N VAL A 94 -29.67 13.43 -16.69
CA VAL A 94 -28.27 13.26 -17.06
C VAL A 94 -28.02 13.97 -18.37
N GLU A 95 -27.25 15.06 -18.36
CA GLU A 95 -27.00 15.91 -19.55
C GLU A 95 -26.17 15.19 -20.63
N ASP A 96 -25.19 14.38 -20.22
CA ASP A 96 -24.27 13.66 -21.10
C ASP A 96 -24.92 12.37 -21.62
N GLU A 97 -25.26 12.33 -22.91
CA GLU A 97 -25.95 11.21 -23.56
C GLU A 97 -25.19 9.89 -23.44
N ARG A 98 -23.86 9.92 -23.57
CA ARG A 98 -23.03 8.72 -23.46
C ARG A 98 -23.11 8.14 -22.05
N LYS A 99 -22.97 8.99 -21.04
CA LYS A 99 -23.11 8.56 -19.63
C LYS A 99 -24.52 8.06 -19.32
N ARG A 100 -25.55 8.68 -19.91
CA ARG A 100 -26.94 8.28 -19.75
C ARG A 100 -27.17 6.85 -20.25
N GLU A 101 -26.72 6.52 -21.46
CA GLU A 101 -26.86 5.16 -21.98
C GLU A 101 -26.03 4.15 -21.17
N THR A 102 -24.79 4.48 -20.79
CA THR A 102 -23.99 3.60 -19.92
C THR A 102 -24.65 3.33 -18.56
N LEU A 103 -25.21 4.35 -17.89
CA LEU A 103 -25.93 4.15 -16.63
C LEU A 103 -27.16 3.28 -16.81
N LYS A 104 -27.90 3.49 -17.89
CA LYS A 104 -29.09 2.71 -18.22
C LYS A 104 -28.74 1.23 -18.43
N GLU A 105 -27.66 0.93 -19.15
CA GLU A 105 -27.13 -0.44 -19.30
C GLU A 105 -26.77 -1.03 -17.93
N TRP A 106 -25.94 -0.35 -17.14
CA TRP A 106 -25.49 -0.84 -15.84
C TRP A 106 -26.61 -1.03 -14.81
N LEU A 107 -27.67 -0.21 -14.86
CA LEU A 107 -28.83 -0.33 -13.98
C LEU A 107 -29.74 -1.50 -14.37
N GLN A 108 -29.73 -1.92 -15.65
CA GLN A 108 -30.49 -3.08 -16.12
C GLN A 108 -29.81 -4.40 -15.76
N GLU A 109 -28.48 -4.40 -15.60
CA GLU A 109 -27.75 -5.60 -15.20
C GLU A 109 -28.16 -6.08 -13.79
N PRO A 110 -28.44 -7.38 -13.62
CA PRO A 110 -28.80 -7.91 -12.30
C PRO A 110 -27.62 -7.75 -11.32
N PRO A 111 -27.90 -7.53 -10.03
CA PRO A 111 -26.85 -7.55 -9.02
C PRO A 111 -26.18 -8.94 -8.99
N PRO A 112 -24.89 -9.03 -8.60
CA PRO A 112 -24.22 -10.32 -8.42
C PRO A 112 -24.99 -11.20 -7.42
N ALA A 113 -25.15 -12.48 -7.75
CA ALA A 113 -25.81 -13.45 -6.88
C ALA A 113 -25.07 -13.59 -5.54
N ASP A 114 -25.78 -13.82 -4.44
CA ASP A 114 -25.22 -13.77 -3.07
C ASP A 114 -24.08 -14.79 -2.82
N ASP A 115 -24.04 -15.88 -3.59
CA ASP A 115 -23.05 -16.96 -3.53
C ASP A 115 -21.72 -16.65 -4.25
N VAL A 116 -21.65 -15.54 -4.99
CA VAL A 116 -20.44 -15.12 -5.73
C VAL A 116 -19.54 -14.26 -4.85
N GLU A 117 -18.24 -14.54 -4.81
CA GLU A 117 -17.26 -13.65 -4.17
C GLU A 117 -17.06 -12.38 -5.00
N LEU A 118 -17.05 -11.22 -4.34
CA LEU A 118 -16.94 -9.92 -5.01
C LEU A 118 -15.50 -9.39 -4.95
N GLU A 119 -14.61 -10.06 -5.68
CA GLU A 119 -13.21 -9.64 -5.74
C GLU A 119 -12.98 -8.54 -6.77
N GLU A 120 -12.49 -7.40 -6.31
CA GLU A 120 -11.97 -6.31 -7.14
C GLU A 120 -10.44 -6.23 -6.98
N HIS A 121 -9.76 -5.58 -7.92
CA HIS A 121 -8.30 -5.48 -7.89
C HIS A 121 -7.80 -4.09 -8.25
N ILE A 122 -6.78 -3.65 -7.50
CA ILE A 122 -6.05 -2.43 -7.77
C ILE A 122 -4.63 -2.77 -8.22
N ILE A 123 -4.17 -2.05 -9.25
CA ILE A 123 -2.81 -2.18 -9.78
C ILE A 123 -2.13 -0.81 -9.67
N VAL A 124 -1.02 -0.79 -8.95
CA VAL A 124 -0.17 0.39 -8.79
C VAL A 124 1.06 0.23 -9.68
N SER A 125 1.22 1.15 -10.62
CA SER A 125 2.41 1.25 -11.47
C SER A 125 3.39 2.26 -10.89
N GLU A 126 4.66 2.08 -11.17
CA GLU A 126 5.69 3.03 -10.80
C GLU A 126 5.50 4.37 -11.52
N GLN A 127 5.83 5.45 -10.81
CA GLN A 127 5.82 6.81 -11.34
C GLN A 127 7.25 7.38 -11.49
N GLU A 128 8.23 6.73 -10.85
CA GLU A 128 9.64 7.14 -10.96
C GLU A 128 10.27 6.69 -12.28
N PRO A 129 11.00 7.58 -12.99
CA PRO A 129 11.75 7.20 -14.18
C PRO A 129 12.79 6.12 -13.87
N LEU A 130 12.84 5.09 -14.73
CA LEU A 130 13.78 3.97 -14.57
C LEU A 130 15.25 4.40 -14.32
N PRO A 131 15.82 5.41 -15.02
CA PRO A 131 17.20 5.84 -14.75
C PRO A 131 17.44 6.35 -13.33
N GLU A 132 16.46 7.00 -12.70
CA GLU A 132 16.58 7.45 -11.30
C GLU A 132 16.63 6.27 -10.35
N THR A 133 15.75 5.28 -10.57
CA THR A 133 15.73 4.04 -9.79
C THR A 133 17.02 3.23 -10.02
N GLN A 134 17.55 3.19 -11.24
CA GLN A 134 18.83 2.54 -11.57
C GLN A 134 19.99 3.17 -10.80
N ALA A 135 20.07 4.50 -10.78
CA ALA A 135 21.09 5.22 -10.02
C ALA A 135 20.99 4.93 -8.51
N ALA A 136 19.77 4.86 -7.97
CA ALA A 136 19.56 4.52 -6.56
C ALA A 136 20.05 3.10 -6.22
N VAL A 137 19.77 2.12 -7.09
CA VAL A 137 20.25 0.74 -6.93
C VAL A 137 21.78 0.66 -7.07
N GLU A 138 22.37 1.45 -7.97
CA GLU A 138 23.82 1.51 -8.13
C GLU A 138 24.50 1.98 -6.85
N VAL A 139 23.98 3.02 -6.19
CA VAL A 139 24.47 3.49 -4.88
C VAL A 139 24.41 2.37 -3.83
N MET A 140 23.37 1.54 -3.84
CA MET A 140 23.25 0.40 -2.90
C MET A 140 24.24 -0.71 -3.22
N ALA A 141 24.54 -0.97 -4.50
CA ALA A 141 25.56 -1.93 -4.90
C ALA A 141 26.97 -1.42 -4.51
N GLN A 142 27.19 -0.12 -4.64
CA GLN A 142 28.44 0.55 -4.29
C GLN A 142 28.76 0.52 -2.79
N ARG A 143 27.75 0.31 -1.92
CA ARG A 143 27.97 0.10 -0.47
C ARG A 143 28.73 -1.19 -0.16
N VAL A 144 28.77 -2.14 -1.08
CA VAL A 144 29.44 -3.43 -0.90
C VAL A 144 30.74 -3.55 -1.70
N SER A 145 30.80 -2.91 -2.87
CA SER A 145 31.97 -2.95 -3.75
C SER A 145 32.13 -1.60 -4.46
N ALA A 146 33.37 -1.10 -4.55
CA ALA A 146 33.65 0.20 -5.21
C ALA A 146 33.17 0.27 -6.67
N LYS A 147 33.19 -0.87 -7.38
CA LYS A 147 32.52 -1.02 -8.67
C LYS A 147 31.24 -1.85 -8.46
N PRO A 148 30.07 -1.40 -8.92
CA PRO A 148 28.83 -2.14 -8.76
C PRO A 148 28.94 -3.48 -9.50
N LEU A 149 28.72 -4.58 -8.78
CA LEU A 149 28.71 -5.93 -9.35
C LEU A 149 27.37 -6.28 -10.00
N VAL A 150 26.33 -5.53 -9.66
CA VAL A 150 24.94 -5.75 -10.07
C VAL A 150 24.28 -4.43 -10.42
N GLY A 151 23.22 -4.49 -11.22
CA GLY A 151 22.44 -3.32 -11.61
C GLY A 151 20.97 -3.67 -11.88
N LEU A 152 20.11 -2.67 -11.75
CA LEU A 152 18.71 -2.77 -12.13
C LEU A 152 18.55 -2.71 -13.64
N GLN A 153 17.84 -3.67 -14.22
CA GLN A 153 17.50 -3.70 -15.64
C GLN A 153 16.01 -3.99 -15.83
N PHE A 154 15.48 -3.60 -16.99
CA PHE A 154 14.13 -3.95 -17.44
C PHE A 154 14.18 -4.56 -18.85
N PRO A 155 14.60 -5.83 -19.00
CA PRO A 155 14.68 -6.45 -20.31
C PRO A 155 13.29 -6.63 -20.92
N LYS A 156 13.08 -6.12 -22.15
CA LYS A 156 11.77 -6.16 -22.84
C LYS A 156 11.21 -7.58 -23.04
N GLN A 157 12.07 -8.58 -23.09
CA GLN A 157 11.72 -9.99 -23.30
C GLN A 157 11.58 -10.78 -21.99
N SER A 158 11.71 -10.13 -20.84
CA SER A 158 11.60 -10.79 -19.54
C SER A 158 10.14 -10.86 -19.09
N ILE A 159 9.72 -12.04 -18.65
CA ILE A 159 8.43 -12.25 -17.98
C ILE A 159 8.42 -11.69 -16.54
N TYR A 160 9.58 -11.37 -15.98
CA TYR A 160 9.73 -10.90 -14.61
C TYR A 160 9.58 -9.38 -14.45
N GLY A 161 9.51 -8.64 -15.55
CA GLY A 161 9.57 -7.19 -15.51
C GLY A 161 10.97 -6.68 -15.13
N ARG A 162 11.01 -5.73 -14.17
CA ARG A 162 12.27 -5.17 -13.65
C ARG A 162 12.98 -6.19 -12.76
N GLY A 163 14.30 -6.24 -12.83
CA GLY A 163 15.09 -7.18 -12.04
C GLY A 163 16.52 -6.70 -11.78
N ILE A 164 17.18 -7.29 -10.79
CA ILE A 164 18.61 -7.09 -10.55
C ILE A 164 19.41 -8.13 -11.33
N TYR A 165 20.39 -7.68 -12.12
CA TYR A 165 21.23 -8.53 -12.97
C TYR A 165 22.71 -8.32 -12.63
N ALA A 166 23.50 -9.38 -12.75
CA ALA A 166 24.95 -9.31 -12.61
C ALA A 166 25.56 -8.53 -13.78
N LEU A 167 26.38 -7.54 -13.47
CA LEU A 167 27.13 -6.76 -14.46
C LEU A 167 28.48 -7.39 -14.81
N THR A 168 28.92 -8.36 -14.01
CA THR A 168 30.17 -9.11 -14.18
C THR A 168 29.97 -10.54 -13.67
N ARG A 169 30.97 -11.41 -13.84
CA ARG A 169 30.99 -12.69 -13.13
C ARG A 169 31.17 -12.46 -11.62
N VAL A 170 30.33 -13.10 -10.81
CA VAL A 170 30.37 -13.00 -9.34
C VAL A 170 30.59 -14.39 -8.71
N PRO A 171 31.68 -14.60 -7.94
CA PRO A 171 31.93 -15.86 -7.24
C PRO A 171 30.97 -16.11 -6.08
N SER A 172 30.69 -17.39 -5.78
CA SER A 172 29.89 -17.79 -4.61
C SER A 172 30.36 -17.15 -3.29
N GLY A 173 29.43 -16.80 -2.41
CA GLY A 173 29.69 -16.16 -1.11
C GLY A 173 29.93 -14.65 -1.17
N THR A 174 30.00 -14.05 -2.37
CA THR A 174 30.23 -12.61 -2.53
C THR A 174 28.97 -11.82 -2.18
N ALA A 175 29.11 -10.79 -1.34
CA ALA A 175 28.06 -9.81 -1.12
C ALA A 175 27.98 -8.85 -2.32
N VAL A 176 26.78 -8.58 -2.80
CA VAL A 176 26.56 -7.84 -4.07
C VAL A 176 25.70 -6.58 -3.91
N LEU A 177 24.88 -6.53 -2.85
CA LEU A 177 23.95 -5.43 -2.62
C LEU A 177 23.73 -5.24 -1.12
N ALA A 178 23.77 -3.99 -0.65
CA ALA A 178 23.42 -3.64 0.73
C ALA A 178 22.42 -2.49 0.74
N ASP A 179 21.21 -2.78 1.18
CA ASP A 179 20.13 -1.82 1.29
C ASP A 179 19.68 -1.63 2.74
N GLN A 180 19.15 -0.43 3.02
CA GLN A 180 18.57 -0.06 4.30
C GLN A 180 17.07 0.17 4.10
N PRO A 181 16.22 -0.32 5.02
CA PRO A 181 14.79 -0.16 4.89
C PRO A 181 14.41 1.31 4.99
N PHE A 182 13.42 1.72 4.20
CA PHE A 182 12.88 3.08 4.23
C PHE A 182 11.54 3.17 4.93
N VAL A 183 10.86 2.04 5.11
CA VAL A 183 9.71 1.89 6.00
C VAL A 183 10.00 0.68 6.89
N VAL A 184 9.79 0.82 8.19
CA VAL A 184 9.79 -0.30 9.13
C VAL A 184 8.58 -0.20 10.05
N GLN A 185 7.94 -1.33 10.33
CA GLN A 185 6.89 -1.41 11.32
C GLN A 185 7.18 -2.54 12.30
N ARG A 186 7.28 -2.21 13.59
CA ARG A 186 7.52 -3.19 14.65
C ARG A 186 6.23 -3.91 15.00
N MET A 187 6.37 -5.16 15.42
CA MET A 187 5.28 -6.00 15.93
C MET A 187 5.25 -6.05 17.47
N ASN A 188 6.37 -5.75 18.13
CA ASN A 188 6.47 -5.83 19.59
C ASN A 188 7.34 -4.70 20.16
N SER A 189 7.17 -4.44 21.46
CA SER A 189 7.87 -3.36 22.18
C SER A 189 9.34 -3.65 22.47
N THR A 190 9.80 -4.89 22.29
CA THR A 190 11.20 -5.30 22.50
C THR A 190 12.11 -4.94 21.32
N THR A 191 11.56 -4.36 20.25
CA THR A 191 12.32 -3.91 19.09
C THR A 191 12.17 -2.41 18.87
N CYS A 192 13.23 -1.81 18.32
CA CYS A 192 13.28 -0.39 17.99
C CYS A 192 12.22 -0.03 16.94
N ALA A 193 11.39 0.95 17.27
CA ALA A 193 10.33 1.45 16.38
C ALA A 193 10.81 1.99 15.03
N HIS A 194 12.08 2.40 14.94
CA HIS A 194 12.69 3.02 13.77
C HIS A 194 13.62 2.10 12.97
N CYS A 195 14.15 1.03 13.57
CA CYS A 195 15.13 0.18 12.89
C CYS A 195 15.01 -1.32 13.14
N LEU A 196 14.04 -1.74 13.94
CA LEU A 196 13.80 -3.13 14.35
C LEU A 196 14.96 -3.83 15.08
N SER A 197 16.02 -3.10 15.43
CA SER A 197 17.08 -3.65 16.30
C SER A 197 16.50 -3.98 17.68
N SER A 198 16.92 -5.11 18.25
CA SER A 198 16.54 -5.52 19.60
C SER A 198 16.89 -4.43 20.62
N ILE A 199 15.93 -4.11 21.47
CA ILE A 199 16.11 -3.31 22.67
C ILE A 199 16.21 -4.31 23.82
N THR A 200 17.43 -4.61 24.26
CA THR A 200 17.63 -5.50 25.40
C THR A 200 16.91 -4.96 26.64
N SER A 201 15.91 -5.68 27.14
CA SER A 201 15.45 -5.52 28.53
C SER A 201 16.56 -6.03 29.43
N ALA A 202 16.87 -5.26 30.48
CA ALA A 202 18.01 -5.47 31.35
C ALA A 202 18.19 -6.93 31.83
N SER A 203 19.26 -7.60 31.42
CA SER A 203 19.96 -8.52 32.30
C SER A 203 21.08 -7.75 32.99
N SER A 204 21.07 -7.83 34.31
CA SER A 204 22.00 -7.27 35.29
C SER A 204 23.46 -7.12 34.81
N THR A 205 23.81 -5.97 34.25
CA THR A 205 25.05 -5.19 34.45
C THR A 205 25.10 -4.04 33.45
N SER A 206 24.75 -2.83 33.93
CA SER A 206 25.08 -1.50 33.40
C SER A 206 25.32 -1.31 31.88
N SER A 207 24.38 -0.58 31.24
CA SER A 207 24.35 0.01 29.87
C SER A 207 23.81 -0.90 28.75
N ALA A 208 22.66 -0.68 28.09
CA ALA A 208 21.76 0.47 28.00
C ALA A 208 20.29 0.00 27.82
N ALA A 209 19.38 0.49 28.68
CA ALA A 209 17.95 0.38 28.44
C ALA A 209 17.58 1.25 27.21
N GLY A 210 16.60 0.81 26.41
CA GLY A 210 16.13 1.58 25.25
C GLY A 210 15.76 3.02 25.58
N VAL A 211 15.96 3.93 24.63
CA VAL A 211 15.59 5.34 24.77
C VAL A 211 14.11 5.49 24.39
N VAL A 212 13.32 6.11 25.26
CA VAL A 212 11.90 6.39 24.99
C VAL A 212 11.69 7.78 24.39
N CYS A 213 10.56 7.97 23.72
CA CYS A 213 10.11 9.30 23.32
C CYS A 213 9.86 10.18 24.56
N PRO A 214 10.46 11.38 24.67
CA PRO A 214 10.29 12.24 25.84
C PRO A 214 8.88 12.85 25.94
N HIS A 215 8.10 12.81 24.87
CA HIS A 215 6.76 13.38 24.82
C HIS A 215 5.69 12.38 25.26
N CYS A 216 5.64 11.20 24.66
CA CYS A 216 4.63 10.19 25.01
C CYS A 216 5.08 9.15 26.03
N GLY A 217 6.39 8.89 26.16
CA GLY A 217 6.92 7.80 26.98
C GLY A 217 6.60 6.37 26.50
N GLN A 218 5.77 6.22 25.46
CA GLN A 218 5.29 4.92 24.96
C GLN A 218 6.21 4.30 23.89
N GLU A 219 6.72 5.13 22.96
CA GLU A 219 7.53 4.64 21.84
C GLU A 219 9.00 4.49 22.23
N SER A 220 9.62 3.36 21.87
CA SER A 220 10.97 2.99 22.29
C SER A 220 11.93 2.76 21.11
N TYR A 221 13.19 3.15 21.33
CA TYR A 221 14.25 3.17 20.32
C TYR A 221 15.56 2.60 20.87
N CYS A 222 16.40 2.03 20.01
CA CYS A 222 17.71 1.50 20.43
C CYS A 222 18.75 2.59 20.71
N SER A 223 18.54 3.83 20.24
CA SER A 223 19.48 4.94 20.41
C SER A 223 18.79 6.29 20.30
N ILE A 224 19.44 7.34 20.81
CA ILE A 224 19.02 8.74 20.63
C ILE A 224 18.91 9.08 19.13
N SER A 225 19.85 8.61 18.31
CA SER A 225 19.83 8.78 16.85
C SER A 225 18.54 8.24 16.22
N CYS A 226 18.14 7.00 16.56
CA CYS A 226 16.90 6.41 16.07
C CYS A 226 15.65 7.17 16.53
N ARG A 227 15.63 7.62 17.79
CA ARG A 227 14.52 8.43 18.32
C ARG A 227 14.38 9.74 17.55
N ASP A 228 15.49 10.45 17.36
CA ASP A 228 15.48 11.76 16.72
C ASP A 228 15.19 11.65 15.22
N ALA A 229 15.67 10.59 14.56
CA ALA A 229 15.30 10.27 13.19
C ALA A 229 13.80 9.96 13.06
N ALA A 230 13.24 9.10 13.91
CA ALA A 230 11.82 8.82 13.93
C ALA A 230 10.97 10.08 14.13
N TRP A 231 11.37 10.97 15.04
CA TRP A 231 10.69 12.25 15.26
C TRP A 231 10.66 13.13 13.99
N ARG A 232 11.79 13.23 13.30
CA ARG A 232 11.93 13.99 12.05
C ARG A 232 11.24 13.35 10.85
N GLU A 233 11.05 12.04 10.87
CA GLU A 233 10.55 11.31 9.69
C GLU A 233 9.06 11.00 9.76
N TYR A 234 8.49 10.68 10.92
CA TYR A 234 7.07 10.31 11.05
C TYR A 234 6.45 10.57 12.43
N HIS A 235 7.20 10.36 13.52
CA HIS A 235 6.62 10.25 14.87
C HIS A 235 6.04 11.56 15.40
N SER A 236 6.54 12.72 14.95
CA SER A 236 6.08 14.04 15.43
C SER A 236 4.58 14.29 15.21
N CYS A 237 4.00 13.77 14.11
CA CYS A 237 2.57 13.91 13.81
C CYS A 237 1.69 12.80 14.38
N CYS A 238 2.27 11.64 14.72
CA CYS A 238 1.54 10.48 15.26
C CYS A 238 1.84 10.20 16.75
N CYS A 239 2.59 11.08 17.42
CA CYS A 239 2.95 10.91 18.82
C CYS A 239 1.70 10.87 19.73
N HIS A 240 1.61 9.89 20.63
CA HIS A 240 0.44 9.72 21.50
C HIS A 240 0.22 10.88 22.50
N ALA A 241 1.24 11.73 22.70
CA ALA A 241 1.12 12.92 23.52
C ALA A 241 0.25 13.99 22.82
N THR A 242 0.38 14.12 21.50
CA THR A 242 -0.23 15.18 20.70
C THR A 242 -1.39 14.69 19.83
N ASN A 243 -1.42 13.42 19.46
CA ASN A 243 -2.41 12.83 18.57
C ASN A 243 -3.17 11.68 19.24
N LYS A 244 -4.22 12.03 20.01
CA LYS A 244 -5.03 11.05 20.74
C LYS A 244 -5.85 10.14 19.83
N MET A 245 -6.30 10.66 18.68
CA MET A 245 -7.06 9.88 17.71
C MET A 245 -6.19 8.79 17.08
N TYR A 246 -4.98 9.13 16.63
CA TYR A 246 -4.02 8.16 16.12
C TYR A 246 -3.63 7.14 17.20
N ALA A 247 -3.32 7.61 18.42
CA ALA A 247 -2.96 6.75 19.54
C ALA A 247 -4.00 5.68 19.87
N SER A 248 -5.28 6.08 19.91
CA SER A 248 -6.38 5.16 20.19
C SER A 248 -6.48 4.08 19.10
N TRP A 249 -6.39 4.50 17.84
CA TRP A 249 -6.44 3.57 16.70
C TRP A 249 -5.22 2.63 16.67
N GLU A 250 -4.01 3.15 16.86
CA GLU A 250 -2.77 2.37 16.89
C GLU A 250 -2.80 1.32 18.02
N SER A 251 -3.31 1.69 19.20
CA SER A 251 -3.44 0.75 20.32
C SER A 251 -4.39 -0.40 19.97
N SER A 252 -5.54 -0.11 19.35
CA SER A 252 -6.47 -1.16 18.89
C SER A 252 -5.86 -2.09 17.84
N MET A 253 -5.00 -1.58 16.94
CA MET A 253 -4.28 -2.44 16.00
C MET A 253 -3.22 -3.30 16.69
N GLN A 254 -2.52 -2.77 17.71
CA GLN A 254 -1.49 -3.51 18.44
C GLN A 254 -2.07 -4.64 19.31
N GLU A 255 -3.31 -4.50 19.80
CA GLU A 255 -4.03 -5.56 20.53
C GLU A 255 -4.20 -6.83 19.68
N LEU A 256 -4.34 -6.68 18.35
CA LEU A 256 -4.43 -7.80 17.39
C LEU A 256 -3.10 -8.57 17.21
N PHE A 257 -2.00 -8.15 17.84
CA PHE A 257 -0.78 -8.96 17.90
C PHE A 257 -0.81 -10.01 19.01
N SER A 258 -1.74 -9.88 19.94
CA SER A 258 -1.92 -10.84 21.03
C SER A 258 -2.94 -11.93 20.70
N THR A 259 -3.60 -11.85 19.53
CA THR A 259 -4.51 -12.88 19.05
C THR A 259 -3.73 -14.08 18.52
N ASP A 260 -4.24 -15.30 18.74
CA ASP A 260 -3.66 -16.53 18.17
C ASP A 260 -3.94 -16.69 16.66
N VAL A 261 -4.51 -15.67 16.00
CA VAL A 261 -4.87 -15.69 14.57
C VAL A 261 -3.80 -14.95 13.76
N PRO A 262 -2.90 -15.66 13.04
CA PRO A 262 -1.77 -15.04 12.35
C PRO A 262 -2.18 -14.07 11.23
N GLU A 263 -3.34 -14.32 10.62
CA GLU A 263 -3.89 -13.47 9.55
C GLU A 263 -4.29 -12.09 10.06
N GLU A 264 -4.93 -12.03 11.23
CA GLU A 264 -5.31 -10.77 11.88
C GLU A 264 -4.08 -9.97 12.30
N SER A 265 -3.09 -10.63 12.92
CA SER A 265 -1.84 -9.97 13.28
C SER A 265 -1.10 -9.44 12.05
N ARG A 266 -1.11 -10.16 10.92
CA ARG A 266 -0.50 -9.68 9.66
C ARG A 266 -1.27 -8.50 9.07
N ALA A 267 -2.60 -8.55 9.08
CA ALA A 267 -3.45 -7.45 8.62
C ALA A 267 -3.21 -6.18 9.47
N ALA A 268 -3.20 -6.31 10.80
CA ALA A 268 -2.91 -5.23 11.72
C ALA A 268 -1.51 -4.62 11.51
N LEU A 269 -0.50 -5.47 11.27
CA LEU A 269 0.87 -5.03 10.99
C LEU A 269 0.93 -4.21 9.68
N CYS A 270 0.19 -4.65 8.65
CA CYS A 270 0.08 -3.95 7.38
C CYS A 270 -0.64 -2.60 7.53
N CYS A 271 -1.76 -2.55 8.28
CA CYS A 271 -2.47 -1.31 8.61
C CYS A 271 -1.55 -0.28 9.28
N LEU A 272 -0.77 -0.72 10.29
CA LEU A 272 0.19 0.13 10.98
C LEU A 272 1.32 0.62 10.06
N ALA A 273 1.80 -0.22 9.14
CA ALA A 273 2.80 0.18 8.15
C ALA A 273 2.24 1.23 7.17
N VAL A 274 1.01 1.05 6.67
CA VAL A 274 0.32 2.05 5.83
C VAL A 274 0.14 3.37 6.58
N ALA A 275 -0.30 3.32 7.85
CA ALA A 275 -0.44 4.51 8.67
C ALA A 275 0.90 5.24 8.90
N LYS A 276 2.00 4.48 9.08
CA LYS A 276 3.34 5.05 9.15
C LYS A 276 3.77 5.71 7.85
N ILE A 277 3.46 5.13 6.68
CA ILE A 277 3.70 5.78 5.39
C ILE A 277 2.91 7.11 5.28
N CYS A 278 1.64 7.11 5.69
CA CYS A 278 0.84 8.33 5.75
C CYS A 278 1.43 9.38 6.70
N ALA A 279 1.95 8.97 7.86
CA ALA A 279 2.64 9.86 8.79
C ALA A 279 3.94 10.42 8.20
N MET A 280 4.73 9.59 7.49
CA MET A 280 5.92 10.04 6.76
C MET A 280 5.56 11.10 5.70
N ALA A 281 4.52 10.84 4.92
CA ALA A 281 4.01 11.77 3.91
C ALA A 281 3.54 13.09 4.52
N THR A 282 2.90 13.02 5.69
CA THR A 282 2.44 14.19 6.45
C THR A 282 3.62 15.05 6.90
N VAL A 283 4.65 14.44 7.51
CA VAL A 283 5.84 15.19 7.96
C VAL A 283 6.60 15.79 6.78
N GLN A 284 6.67 15.06 5.66
CA GLN A 284 7.35 15.51 4.43
C GLN A 284 6.50 16.46 3.57
N GLN A 285 5.23 16.72 3.93
CA GLN A 285 4.28 17.54 3.16
C GLN A 285 4.14 17.06 1.70
N GLN A 286 4.05 15.74 1.53
CA GLN A 286 3.89 15.08 0.23
C GLN A 286 2.65 14.19 0.20
N HIS A 287 2.19 13.88 -1.01
CA HIS A 287 1.22 12.82 -1.20
C HIS A 287 1.85 11.45 -0.86
N PRO A 288 1.17 10.53 -0.15
CA PRO A 288 1.77 9.24 0.24
C PRO A 288 2.38 8.45 -0.91
N LEU A 289 1.66 8.33 -2.03
CA LEU A 289 2.14 7.61 -3.23
C LEU A 289 3.28 8.34 -3.98
N SER A 290 3.59 9.57 -3.60
CA SER A 290 4.68 10.36 -4.19
C SER A 290 5.96 10.32 -3.35
N LEU A 291 5.95 9.65 -2.20
CA LEU A 291 7.12 9.49 -1.35
C LEU A 291 8.29 8.85 -2.15
N PRO A 292 9.52 9.38 -1.98
CA PRO A 292 10.71 8.81 -2.63
C PRO A 292 10.85 7.32 -2.29
N ARG A 293 11.37 6.52 -3.23
CA ARG A 293 11.48 5.05 -3.14
C ARG A 293 10.15 4.29 -3.16
N LEU A 294 9.06 4.86 -2.64
CA LEU A 294 7.74 4.24 -2.72
C LEU A 294 7.16 4.36 -4.13
N ARG A 295 7.29 5.54 -4.75
CA ARG A 295 6.84 5.81 -6.13
C ARG A 295 7.57 5.01 -7.22
N SER A 296 8.67 4.33 -6.88
CA SER A 296 9.39 3.44 -7.80
C SER A 296 8.87 2.01 -7.75
N LEU A 297 8.05 1.65 -6.75
CA LEU A 297 7.53 0.31 -6.57
C LEU A 297 6.29 0.06 -7.43
N ARG A 298 6.02 -1.23 -7.67
CA ARG A 298 4.77 -1.72 -8.26
C ARG A 298 4.03 -2.53 -7.20
N GLY A 299 2.71 -2.56 -7.32
CA GLY A 299 1.89 -3.30 -6.38
C GLY A 299 0.61 -3.80 -7.03
N ARG A 300 0.12 -4.94 -6.54
CA ARG A 300 -1.21 -5.42 -6.87
C ARG A 300 -1.87 -5.97 -5.61
N ALA A 301 -3.13 -5.62 -5.40
CA ALA A 301 -3.95 -6.18 -4.34
C ALA A 301 -5.33 -6.53 -4.88
N THR A 302 -5.87 -7.61 -4.34
CA THR A 302 -7.27 -8.01 -4.46
C THR A 302 -7.95 -7.70 -3.14
N TYR A 303 -9.19 -7.23 -3.19
CA TYR A 303 -9.97 -6.90 -2.01
C TYR A 303 -11.44 -7.27 -2.23
N ASP A 304 -12.15 -7.55 -1.13
CA ASP A 304 -13.59 -7.78 -1.17
C ASP A 304 -14.32 -6.45 -1.33
N ALA A 305 -14.98 -6.27 -2.47
CA ALA A 305 -15.74 -5.08 -2.79
C ALA A 305 -16.95 -4.88 -1.86
N ALA A 306 -17.45 -5.95 -1.24
CA ALA A 306 -18.56 -5.88 -0.29
C ALA A 306 -18.16 -5.25 1.04
N THR A 307 -16.95 -5.50 1.55
CA THR A 307 -16.49 -4.98 2.85
C THR A 307 -15.55 -3.79 2.73
N ALA A 308 -14.95 -3.55 1.55
CA ALA A 308 -13.93 -2.51 1.35
C ALA A 308 -14.35 -1.13 1.85
N LEU A 309 -15.60 -0.72 1.63
CA LEU A 309 -16.08 0.59 2.08
C LEU A 309 -16.16 0.70 3.61
N SER A 310 -16.62 -0.35 4.29
CA SER A 310 -16.73 -0.38 5.76
C SER A 310 -15.39 -0.58 6.46
N GLU A 311 -14.44 -1.25 5.81
CA GLU A 311 -13.13 -1.57 6.38
C GLU A 311 -12.09 -0.54 5.94
N VAL A 312 -11.73 -0.57 4.65
CA VAL A 312 -10.69 0.29 4.07
C VAL A 312 -11.13 1.74 3.99
N GLY A 313 -12.41 1.99 3.67
CA GLY A 313 -12.98 3.33 3.70
C GLY A 313 -12.96 3.94 5.12
N ALA A 314 -13.27 3.15 6.15
CA ALA A 314 -13.19 3.60 7.54
C ALA A 314 -11.74 3.88 7.98
N LEU A 315 -10.79 3.05 7.56
CA LEU A 315 -9.36 3.30 7.77
C LEU A 315 -8.92 4.61 7.09
N ALA A 316 -9.30 4.83 5.84
CA ALA A 316 -9.00 6.06 5.11
C ALA A 316 -9.52 7.29 5.84
N VAL A 317 -10.77 7.27 6.31
CA VAL A 317 -11.36 8.38 7.08
C VAL A 317 -10.60 8.62 8.39
N THR A 318 -10.26 7.55 9.12
CA THR A 318 -9.54 7.64 10.40
C THR A 318 -8.15 8.23 10.23
N LEU A 319 -7.38 7.77 9.23
CA LEU A 319 -6.05 8.28 8.95
C LEU A 319 -6.10 9.71 8.38
N ALA A 320 -7.03 10.01 7.47
CA ALA A 320 -7.22 11.34 6.91
C ALA A 320 -7.48 12.39 8.01
N GLN A 321 -8.32 12.04 8.98
CA GLN A 321 -8.65 12.92 10.10
C GLN A 321 -7.49 13.05 11.08
N SER A 322 -6.89 11.92 11.51
CA SER A 322 -5.84 11.93 12.53
C SER A 322 -4.53 12.54 12.05
N LEU A 323 -4.17 12.39 10.77
CA LEU A 323 -2.94 12.93 10.18
C LEU A 323 -3.17 14.22 9.38
N HIS A 324 -4.41 14.75 9.40
CA HIS A 324 -4.79 15.95 8.66
C HIS A 324 -4.55 15.87 7.14
N GLN A 325 -4.73 14.69 6.55
CA GLN A 325 -4.56 14.44 5.11
C GLN A 325 -5.92 14.44 4.39
N GLN A 326 -6.34 15.60 3.88
CA GLN A 326 -7.68 15.80 3.29
C GLN A 326 -7.93 15.01 1.98
N HIS A 327 -6.88 14.52 1.33
CA HIS A 327 -6.93 13.80 0.05
C HIS A 327 -6.61 12.32 0.18
N LEU A 328 -6.65 11.77 1.40
CA LEU A 328 -6.47 10.34 1.63
C LEU A 328 -7.83 9.65 1.49
N TYR A 329 -8.08 9.08 0.31
CA TYR A 329 -9.30 8.33 0.00
C TYR A 329 -9.05 6.82 0.06
N MET A 330 -10.10 6.03 -0.16
CA MET A 330 -9.96 4.58 -0.14
C MET A 330 -8.98 4.09 -1.21
N GLU A 331 -8.90 4.80 -2.34
CA GLU A 331 -7.93 4.54 -3.40
C GLU A 331 -6.49 4.56 -2.90
N GLU A 332 -6.07 5.63 -2.21
CA GLU A 332 -4.70 5.78 -1.77
C GLU A 332 -4.35 4.69 -0.75
N ILE A 333 -5.27 4.37 0.17
CA ILE A 333 -5.07 3.30 1.15
C ILE A 333 -4.93 1.94 0.46
N LEU A 334 -5.81 1.60 -0.48
CA LEU A 334 -5.72 0.36 -1.26
C LEU A 334 -4.43 0.29 -2.08
N SER A 335 -4.00 1.42 -2.64
CA SER A 335 -2.73 1.51 -3.37
C SER A 335 -1.54 1.28 -2.45
N LEU A 336 -1.56 1.84 -1.24
CA LEU A 336 -0.52 1.61 -0.23
C LEU A 336 -0.50 0.15 0.23
N PHE A 337 -1.66 -0.49 0.43
CA PHE A 337 -1.72 -1.92 0.71
C PHE A 337 -1.14 -2.76 -0.42
N ALA A 338 -1.47 -2.45 -1.68
CA ALA A 338 -0.92 -3.14 -2.83
C ALA A 338 0.62 -3.03 -2.89
N LEU A 339 1.17 -1.85 -2.62
CA LEU A 339 2.62 -1.63 -2.56
C LEU A 339 3.26 -2.37 -1.38
N MET A 340 2.65 -2.34 -0.19
CA MET A 340 3.13 -3.04 0.99
C MET A 340 3.16 -4.56 0.77
N GLN A 341 2.01 -5.17 0.47
CA GLN A 341 1.86 -6.63 0.35
C GLN A 341 2.76 -7.23 -0.74
N THR A 342 3.04 -6.46 -1.80
CA THR A 342 3.91 -6.92 -2.89
C THR A 342 5.39 -6.87 -2.54
N ASN A 343 5.81 -5.93 -1.69
CA ASN A 343 7.23 -5.60 -1.48
C ASN A 343 7.72 -5.79 -0.03
N GLU A 344 6.85 -6.24 0.88
CA GLU A 344 7.16 -6.42 2.29
C GLU A 344 8.17 -7.54 2.54
N PHE A 345 9.12 -7.26 3.41
CA PHE A 345 9.99 -8.25 4.01
C PHE A 345 9.56 -8.46 5.46
N LEU A 346 9.07 -9.66 5.76
CA LEU A 346 8.79 -10.09 7.12
C LEU A 346 10.11 -10.41 7.84
N LEU A 347 10.23 -9.96 9.07
CA LEU A 347 11.41 -10.06 9.92
C LEU A 347 10.96 -10.48 11.33
N SER A 348 11.88 -11.02 12.15
CA SER A 348 11.55 -11.51 13.50
C SER A 348 10.93 -10.46 14.44
N GLY A 349 11.10 -9.17 14.17
CA GLY A 349 10.57 -8.07 14.97
C GLY A 349 9.43 -7.29 14.32
N GLY A 350 9.00 -7.65 13.11
CA GLY A 350 8.00 -6.90 12.35
C GLY A 350 8.22 -6.96 10.84
N MET A 351 7.96 -5.87 10.12
CA MET A 351 8.12 -5.82 8.67
C MET A 351 8.90 -4.59 8.21
N ALA A 352 9.46 -4.68 7.00
CA ALA A 352 10.19 -3.59 6.39
C ALA A 352 9.99 -3.53 4.86
N LEU A 353 10.04 -2.31 4.31
CA LEU A 353 10.23 -2.08 2.89
C LEU A 353 11.66 -1.63 2.61
N TYR A 354 12.26 -2.27 1.62
CA TYR A 354 13.57 -1.94 1.08
C TYR A 354 13.39 -1.42 -0.34
N HIS A 355 14.28 -0.54 -0.79
CA HIS A 355 14.18 -0.03 -2.14
C HIS A 355 14.86 -1.00 -3.13
N GLY A 356 16.15 -1.27 -2.95
CA GLY A 356 16.92 -2.15 -3.84
C GLY A 356 16.46 -3.61 -3.80
N TYR A 357 16.11 -4.13 -2.62
CA TYR A 357 15.70 -5.54 -2.50
C TYR A 357 14.34 -5.84 -3.12
N SER A 358 13.47 -4.84 -3.27
CA SER A 358 12.15 -4.99 -3.91
C SER A 358 12.24 -5.26 -5.42
N PHE A 359 13.42 -5.12 -6.04
CA PHE A 359 13.66 -5.47 -7.44
C PHE A 359 14.26 -6.87 -7.63
N LEU A 360 14.43 -7.66 -6.57
CA LEU A 360 14.87 -9.04 -6.68
C LEU A 360 13.66 -9.93 -6.99
N ASN A 361 13.73 -10.67 -8.10
CA ASN A 361 12.64 -11.56 -8.50
C ASN A 361 12.70 -12.92 -7.80
N HIS A 362 11.60 -13.66 -7.88
CA HIS A 362 11.44 -14.94 -7.22
C HIS A 362 12.09 -16.12 -7.99
N SER A 363 12.72 -17.04 -7.25
CA SER A 363 12.95 -18.43 -7.66
C SER A 363 12.78 -19.36 -6.46
N CYS A 364 12.11 -20.51 -6.64
CA CYS A 364 12.05 -21.56 -5.61
C CYS A 364 13.41 -22.24 -5.39
N GLU A 365 14.32 -22.11 -6.36
CA GLU A 365 15.73 -22.51 -6.29
C GLU A 365 16.59 -21.24 -6.51
N PRO A 366 16.72 -20.39 -5.48
CA PRO A 366 17.35 -19.07 -5.62
C PRO A 366 18.87 -19.18 -5.77
N ASN A 367 19.47 -18.18 -6.42
CA ASN A 367 20.93 -18.03 -6.50
C ASN A 367 21.47 -16.97 -5.52
N CYS A 368 20.59 -16.30 -4.77
CA CYS A 368 20.95 -15.34 -3.74
C CYS A 368 20.21 -15.59 -2.42
N GLY A 369 20.83 -15.17 -1.32
CA GLY A 369 20.26 -15.19 0.03
C GLY A 369 20.62 -13.93 0.80
N PHE A 370 19.94 -13.70 1.93
CA PHE A 370 20.24 -12.58 2.81
C PHE A 370 21.09 -13.05 3.99
N VAL A 371 22.13 -12.26 4.32
CA VAL A 371 22.90 -12.38 5.55
C VAL A 371 22.75 -11.11 6.38
N GLY A 372 22.83 -11.21 7.70
CA GLY A 372 22.68 -10.09 8.63
C GLY A 372 21.59 -10.35 9.67
N THR A 373 21.76 -9.76 10.85
CA THR A 373 20.95 -10.06 12.05
C THR A 373 19.80 -9.07 12.28
N ASN A 374 19.82 -7.90 11.66
CA ASN A 374 18.80 -6.86 11.83
C ASN A 374 18.41 -6.23 10.50
N ALA A 375 17.29 -5.50 10.49
CA ALA A 375 16.73 -4.91 9.27
C ALA A 375 17.71 -3.95 8.55
N MET A 376 18.53 -3.23 9.30
CA MET A 376 19.43 -2.18 8.77
C MET A 376 20.73 -2.72 8.15
N ASN A 377 21.16 -3.93 8.54
CA ASN A 377 22.46 -4.48 8.17
C ASN A 377 22.35 -5.75 7.31
N ARG A 378 21.21 -5.98 6.64
CA ARG A 378 21.08 -7.10 5.71
C ARG A 378 21.92 -6.84 4.47
N ARG A 379 22.58 -7.88 3.96
CA ARG A 379 23.30 -7.88 2.69
C ARG A 379 22.81 -9.04 1.83
N LEU A 380 22.68 -8.81 0.53
CA LEU A 380 22.44 -9.86 -0.45
C LEU A 380 23.77 -10.53 -0.79
N VAL A 381 23.85 -11.85 -0.63
CA VAL A 381 24.99 -12.68 -1.00
C VAL A 381 24.60 -13.69 -2.07
N VAL A 382 25.54 -13.99 -2.96
CA VAL A 382 25.34 -15.03 -3.97
C VAL A 382 25.63 -16.42 -3.37
N LEU A 383 24.80 -17.41 -3.68
CA LEU A 383 24.88 -18.77 -3.14
C LEU A 383 25.66 -19.74 -4.04
N ARG A 384 25.91 -19.31 -5.28
CA ARG A 384 26.70 -20.01 -6.29
C ARG A 384 27.39 -18.98 -7.17
N ASP A 385 28.32 -19.44 -8.01
CA ASP A 385 28.88 -18.61 -9.07
C ASP A 385 27.76 -18.12 -10.01
N ILE A 386 27.79 -16.82 -10.33
CA ILE A 386 26.84 -16.15 -11.22
C ILE A 386 27.61 -15.58 -12.42
N ARG A 387 27.15 -15.85 -13.65
CA ARG A 387 27.73 -15.26 -14.87
C ARG A 387 27.24 -13.84 -15.08
N GLU A 388 28.01 -13.06 -15.83
CA GLU A 388 27.56 -11.76 -16.31
C GLU A 388 26.23 -11.89 -17.09
N GLY A 389 25.28 -10.99 -16.82
CA GLY A 389 23.94 -11.00 -17.40
C GLY A 389 22.94 -11.96 -16.75
N GLU A 390 23.35 -12.81 -15.79
CA GLU A 390 22.40 -13.61 -15.01
C GLU A 390 21.61 -12.73 -14.03
N GLN A 391 20.31 -13.04 -13.89
CA GLN A 391 19.44 -12.38 -12.92
C GLN A 391 19.69 -12.91 -11.50
N LEU A 392 19.66 -12.02 -10.52
CA LEU A 392 19.71 -12.36 -9.10
C LEU A 392 18.29 -12.61 -8.59
N LEU A 393 18.11 -13.78 -7.97
CA LEU A 393 16.81 -14.32 -7.57
C LEU A 393 16.86 -14.75 -6.11
N ILE A 394 15.81 -14.39 -5.37
CA ILE A 394 15.58 -14.80 -3.99
C ILE A 394 14.34 -15.68 -3.89
N ASN A 395 14.19 -16.40 -2.78
CA ASN A 395 12.94 -17.11 -2.51
C ASN A 395 12.05 -16.25 -1.61
N TYR A 396 10.97 -15.69 -2.17
CA TYR A 396 9.97 -14.89 -1.43
C TYR A 396 9.28 -15.64 -0.30
N ASN A 397 9.33 -16.96 -0.32
CA ASN A 397 8.63 -17.82 0.62
C ASN A 397 9.64 -18.63 1.45
N ALA A 398 10.90 -18.19 1.57
CA ALA A 398 11.96 -18.98 2.22
C ALA A 398 11.57 -19.48 3.62
N ASP A 399 10.83 -18.66 4.39
CA ASP A 399 10.36 -19.00 5.74
C ASP A 399 9.19 -20.01 5.76
N LEU A 400 8.56 -20.25 4.61
CA LEU A 400 7.43 -21.17 4.44
C LEU A 400 7.78 -22.43 3.62
N THR A 401 8.85 -22.39 2.80
CA THR A 401 9.00 -23.28 1.63
C THR A 401 10.06 -24.37 1.68
N THR A 402 10.73 -24.58 2.80
CA THR A 402 11.74 -25.65 2.89
C THR A 402 11.14 -27.05 2.70
N CYS A 403 9.83 -27.25 2.94
CA CYS A 403 9.16 -28.57 2.87
C CYS A 403 7.74 -28.61 2.24
N VAL A 404 7.34 -27.65 1.38
CA VAL A 404 5.99 -27.67 0.75
C VAL A 404 5.98 -28.24 -0.66
N SER A 405 4.84 -28.86 -1.00
CA SER A 405 4.58 -29.50 -2.30
C SER A 405 4.69 -28.53 -3.48
N TYR A 406 4.78 -29.08 -4.69
CA TYR A 406 4.75 -28.28 -5.92
C TYR A 406 3.46 -27.45 -6.02
N GLU A 407 2.32 -28.06 -5.70
CA GLU A 407 1.00 -27.44 -5.74
C GLU A 407 0.93 -26.23 -4.79
N ASP A 408 1.40 -26.38 -3.54
CA ASP A 408 1.39 -25.31 -2.55
C ASP A 408 2.28 -24.14 -2.95
N ARG A 409 3.49 -24.42 -3.46
CA ARG A 409 4.38 -23.35 -3.93
C ARG A 409 3.79 -22.61 -5.12
N ARG A 410 3.11 -23.30 -6.02
CA ARG A 410 2.40 -22.67 -7.14
C ARG A 410 1.24 -21.81 -6.64
N ALA A 411 0.49 -22.26 -5.64
CA ALA A 411 -0.57 -21.45 -5.02
C ALA A 411 -0.01 -20.18 -4.37
N LEU A 412 1.11 -20.27 -3.63
CA LEU A 412 1.79 -19.10 -3.04
C LEU A 412 2.29 -18.09 -4.09
N CYS A 413 2.74 -18.55 -5.26
CA CYS A 413 3.12 -17.64 -6.35
C CYS A 413 1.88 -16.95 -6.96
N LYS A 414 0.78 -17.70 -7.13
CA LYS A 414 -0.49 -17.14 -7.62
C LYS A 414 -1.07 -16.08 -6.67
N GLN A 415 -0.95 -16.27 -5.36
CA GLN A 415 -1.32 -15.25 -4.37
C GLN A 415 -0.53 -13.94 -4.53
N ARG A 416 0.66 -13.99 -5.16
CA ARG A 416 1.47 -12.83 -5.54
C ARG A 416 1.33 -12.45 -7.02
N TYR A 417 0.32 -12.96 -7.71
CA TYR A 417 -0.04 -12.63 -9.09
C TYR A 417 1.01 -13.03 -10.14
N PHE A 418 1.78 -14.10 -9.91
CA PHE A 418 2.72 -14.63 -10.92
C PHE A 418 2.80 -16.16 -10.94
N GLU A 419 3.32 -16.70 -12.04
CA GLU A 419 3.70 -18.12 -12.15
C GLU A 419 5.22 -18.26 -12.14
N CYS A 420 5.74 -19.22 -11.37
CA CYS A 420 7.18 -19.47 -11.25
C CYS A 420 7.65 -20.50 -12.29
N PHE A 421 8.65 -20.12 -13.09
CA PHE A 421 9.26 -20.96 -14.12
C PHE A 421 10.71 -21.35 -13.78
N CYS A 422 11.06 -21.38 -12.49
CA CYS A 422 12.40 -21.82 -12.08
C CYS A 422 12.61 -23.31 -12.37
N PRO A 423 13.87 -23.80 -12.43
CA PRO A 423 14.16 -25.20 -12.74
C PRO A 423 13.42 -26.20 -11.83
N LYS A 424 13.34 -25.91 -10.53
CA LYS A 424 12.56 -26.70 -9.55
C LYS A 424 11.07 -26.80 -9.90
N CYS A 425 10.44 -25.68 -10.29
CA CYS A 425 9.04 -25.66 -10.71
C CYS A 425 8.80 -26.34 -12.06
N ILE A 426 9.75 -26.27 -13.00
CA ILE A 426 9.69 -26.97 -14.29
C ILE A 426 9.72 -28.49 -14.07
N ARG A 427 10.59 -28.96 -13.16
CA ARG A 427 10.71 -30.38 -12.79
C ARG A 427 9.55 -30.89 -11.92
N ARG A 428 8.70 -29.99 -11.39
CA ARG A 428 7.60 -30.28 -10.46
C ARG A 428 8.05 -31.00 -9.18
N GLU A 429 9.25 -30.67 -8.70
CA GLU A 429 9.82 -31.08 -7.39
C GLU A 429 9.40 -30.09 -6.32
#